data_AF-A0A2M7V9J3-F1
#
_entry.id   AF-A0A2M7V9J3-F1
#
_cell.length_a   1.000
_cell.length_b   1.000
_cell.length_c   1.000
_cell.angle_alpha   90.00
_cell.angle_beta   90.00
_cell.angle_gamma   90.00
#
_symmetry.space_group_name_H-M   'P 1'
#
loop_
_entity.id
_entity.type
_entity.pdbx_description
1 polymer ?
#
loop_
_entity_poly.entity_id
_entity_poly.type
_entity_poly.pdbx_seq_one_letter_code
_entity_poly.pdbx_strand_id
1 'polypeptide(L)'
;MKKMEDKKEEKQSSQKLWFLSDKKLDNYWFWRGLWNSRDSLEKMEMIGELRNIQKKYLTWQIILHYFKNFFLFPLWLLRLLVPSYMKGKNNVFTNIKTIIMNKEFKPLRIAIISQFVFILILGVLGYTVLKNSQITKATDYSWTQSDWSGGEDQVTTADYDNNATNWTKYYSASSSLTIGSDVSLSFDIATSTDTTDTDFNNGTTSTVFVSSTGASASLVLLKPDGASCTTGNECSSSVCNGSNVCYSGPCSGLTSLDYSGQTYGLVEIGTQCWFSQNLNVGTMLASGATVPSNNSLIEKWCYNNSTANCTTYGGLYTWAEALQLDPSCNTTFCTPGTPSQGICPSGWHIPTDDEYKILEVYLGMCTGSGTGCVDAVSQWRGTDQGTQLKSGGNTNFNLFLAGYRSSGYFYYQNSFNNLLSSSESSVTASYAWGRYFSSSETGVLRNNNRNKLFGDPVRCLKD
;
A
#
# COMPACT_ATOMS: atom_id res chain seq x y z
N MET A 1 30.80 -57.44 -25.42
CA MET A 1 31.95 -57.34 -24.49
C MET A 1 33.15 -56.74 -25.20
N LYS A 2 33.24 -55.40 -25.23
CA LYS A 2 34.45 -54.57 -25.46
C LYS A 2 34.04 -53.08 -25.61
N LYS A 3 33.20 -52.63 -24.68
CA LYS A 3 32.81 -51.22 -24.51
C LYS A 3 32.55 -50.87 -23.03
N MET A 4 33.05 -51.72 -22.13
CA MET A 4 32.97 -51.56 -20.68
C MET A 4 34.34 -51.61 -19.99
N GLU A 5 35.45 -51.68 -20.73
CA GLU A 5 36.81 -51.62 -20.15
C GLU A 5 37.52 -50.29 -20.45
N ASP A 6 37.27 -49.63 -21.59
CA ASP A 6 37.91 -48.34 -21.90
C ASP A 6 37.30 -47.11 -21.17
N LYS A 7 36.23 -47.29 -20.39
CA LYS A 7 35.70 -46.23 -19.49
C LYS A 7 36.15 -46.38 -18.04
N LYS A 8 36.95 -47.41 -17.72
CA LYS A 8 37.54 -47.58 -16.39
C LYS A 8 38.95 -46.99 -16.26
N GLU A 9 39.66 -46.75 -17.36
CA GLU A 9 40.98 -46.11 -17.33
C GLU A 9 40.97 -44.58 -17.48
N GLU A 10 39.88 -43.98 -17.98
CA GLU A 10 39.76 -42.52 -18.06
C GLU A 10 39.25 -41.85 -16.77
N LYS A 11 38.80 -42.64 -15.78
CA LYS A 11 38.45 -42.16 -14.42
C LYS A 11 39.52 -42.39 -13.37
N GLN A 12 40.69 -42.90 -13.78
CA GLN A 12 41.86 -43.08 -12.92
C GLN A 12 43.04 -42.16 -13.31
N SER A 13 42.76 -41.13 -14.11
CA SER A 13 43.75 -40.11 -14.56
C SER A 13 43.48 -38.71 -14.00
N SER A 14 42.83 -38.58 -12.82
CA SER A 14 42.67 -37.28 -12.15
C SER A 14 43.05 -37.26 -10.67
N GLN A 15 44.01 -38.09 -10.25
CA GLN A 15 44.62 -37.97 -8.92
C GLN A 15 46.13 -37.73 -8.99
N LYS A 16 46.53 -36.85 -9.92
CA LYS A 16 47.67 -35.98 -9.64
C LYS A 16 47.16 -34.90 -8.67
N LEU A 17 47.07 -35.27 -7.39
CA LEU A 17 47.02 -34.32 -6.29
C LEU A 17 48.30 -33.49 -6.39
N TRP A 18 48.20 -32.38 -7.12
CA TRP A 18 49.17 -31.31 -7.05
C TRP A 18 48.97 -30.71 -5.66
N PHE A 19 49.77 -31.20 -4.71
CA PHE A 19 49.94 -30.55 -3.43
C PHE A 19 50.34 -29.10 -3.73
N LEU A 20 49.54 -28.15 -3.22
CA LEU A 20 49.88 -26.72 -3.25
C LEU A 20 51.35 -26.59 -2.88
N SER A 21 52.16 -26.12 -3.82
CA SER A 21 53.55 -25.84 -3.56
C SER A 21 53.62 -24.86 -2.39
N ASP A 22 54.45 -25.17 -1.39
CA ASP A 22 54.68 -24.38 -0.17
C ASP A 22 54.92 -22.88 -0.45
N LYS A 23 55.30 -22.53 -1.68
CA LYS A 23 55.49 -21.15 -2.15
C LYS A 23 54.25 -20.25 -2.17
N LYS A 24 53.02 -20.76 -1.98
CA LYS A 24 51.81 -19.90 -1.89
C LYS A 24 51.32 -19.63 -0.46
N LEU A 25 51.85 -20.30 0.56
CA LEU A 25 51.48 -20.05 1.96
C LEU A 25 52.27 -18.89 2.61
N ASP A 26 53.40 -18.49 2.04
CA ASP A 26 54.26 -17.46 2.64
C ASP A 26 53.71 -16.02 2.55
N ASN A 27 52.69 -15.77 1.71
CA ASN A 27 52.03 -14.45 1.58
C ASN A 27 50.56 -14.46 2.06
N TYR A 28 50.19 -15.37 2.95
CA TYR A 28 48.81 -15.55 3.41
C TYR A 28 48.46 -14.62 4.59
N TRP A 29 47.62 -13.61 4.33
CA TRP A 29 47.16 -12.65 5.35
C TRP A 29 46.11 -13.30 6.27
N PHE A 30 46.45 -13.41 7.55
CA PHE A 30 45.86 -14.27 8.60
C PHE A 30 44.32 -14.32 8.64
N TRP A 31 43.64 -13.17 8.56
CA TRP A 31 42.19 -13.13 8.70
C TRP A 31 41.46 -13.41 7.38
N ARG A 32 42.00 -12.97 6.23
CA ARG A 32 41.35 -13.19 4.92
C ARG A 32 41.37 -14.66 4.51
N GLY A 33 42.41 -15.40 4.88
CA GLY A 33 42.53 -16.83 4.59
C GLY A 33 41.56 -17.71 5.39
N LEU A 34 41.30 -17.37 6.64
CA LEU A 34 40.45 -18.18 7.53
C LEU A 34 38.97 -18.11 7.13
N TRP A 35 38.51 -16.94 6.69
CA TRP A 35 37.14 -16.74 6.22
C TRP A 35 36.93 -17.21 4.76
N ASN A 36 37.89 -16.94 3.86
CA ASN A 36 37.77 -17.42 2.48
C ASN A 36 37.92 -18.94 2.36
N SER A 37 38.68 -19.60 3.24
CA SER A 37 38.83 -21.07 3.25
C SER A 37 37.54 -21.77 3.71
N ARG A 38 36.82 -21.20 4.69
CA ARG A 38 35.50 -21.71 5.09
C ARG A 38 34.48 -21.55 3.95
N ASP A 39 34.44 -20.38 3.34
CA ASP A 39 33.47 -20.05 2.28
C ASP A 39 33.73 -20.82 0.97
N SER A 40 34.98 -21.17 0.68
CA SER A 40 35.34 -22.03 -0.46
C SER A 40 35.18 -23.53 -0.19
N LEU A 41 35.17 -23.97 1.07
CA LEU A 41 34.81 -25.34 1.47
C LEU A 41 33.29 -25.56 1.54
N GLU A 42 32.50 -24.52 1.78
CA GLU A 42 31.02 -24.57 1.71
C GLU A 42 30.48 -24.58 0.27
N LYS A 43 31.22 -24.02 -0.69
CA LYS A 43 30.82 -23.89 -2.11
C LYS A 43 31.32 -25.01 -3.04
N MET A 44 32.11 -25.98 -2.57
CA MET A 44 32.52 -27.14 -3.38
C MET A 44 31.51 -28.27 -3.30
N GLU A 45 30.80 -28.51 -4.40
CA GLU A 45 29.86 -29.63 -4.54
C GLU A 45 30.63 -30.94 -4.79
N MET A 46 30.90 -31.71 -3.73
CA MET A 46 31.61 -32.99 -3.78
C MET A 46 30.96 -34.04 -2.87
N ILE A 47 30.83 -35.28 -3.37
CA ILE A 47 30.09 -36.41 -2.79
C ILE A 47 30.77 -36.99 -1.54
N GLY A 48 30.01 -37.17 -0.45
CA GLY A 48 30.24 -38.20 0.57
C GLY A 48 31.50 -38.12 1.46
N GLU A 49 31.76 -39.22 2.19
CA GLU A 49 32.63 -39.37 3.39
C GLU A 49 34.05 -38.77 3.36
N LEU A 50 34.61 -38.45 2.18
CA LEU A 50 35.93 -37.82 2.04
C LEU A 50 36.02 -36.42 2.66
N ARG A 51 34.88 -35.73 2.86
CA ARG A 51 34.77 -34.40 3.47
C ARG A 51 35.27 -34.32 4.92
N ASN A 52 34.98 -35.33 5.75
CA ASN A 52 35.31 -35.27 7.19
C ASN A 52 36.79 -35.53 7.47
N ILE A 53 37.43 -36.38 6.67
CA ILE A 53 38.85 -36.72 6.83
C ILE A 53 39.73 -35.53 6.42
N GLN A 54 39.44 -34.87 5.30
CA GLN A 54 40.18 -33.67 4.87
C GLN A 54 39.99 -32.50 5.83
N LYS A 55 38.77 -32.28 6.35
CA LYS A 55 38.52 -31.23 7.36
C LYS A 55 39.33 -31.46 8.63
N LYS A 56 39.35 -32.69 9.16
CA LYS A 56 40.17 -33.03 10.34
C LYS A 56 41.66 -32.81 10.07
N TYR A 57 42.17 -33.25 8.92
CA TYR A 57 43.59 -33.11 8.56
C TYR A 57 44.04 -31.64 8.49
N LEU A 58 43.28 -30.79 7.80
CA LEU A 58 43.58 -29.36 7.67
C LEU A 58 43.49 -28.63 9.02
N THR A 59 42.50 -28.96 9.86
CA THR A 59 42.36 -28.36 11.19
C THR A 59 43.57 -28.70 12.07
N TRP A 60 44.05 -29.94 12.01
CA TRP A 60 45.21 -30.39 12.78
C TRP A 60 46.52 -29.72 12.33
N GLN A 61 46.71 -29.55 11.02
CA GLN A 61 47.86 -28.83 10.46
C GLN A 61 47.90 -27.36 10.90
N ILE A 62 46.74 -26.69 10.93
CA ILE A 62 46.62 -25.30 11.41
C ILE A 62 47.03 -25.20 12.89
N ILE A 63 46.57 -26.13 13.73
CA ILE A 63 46.91 -26.16 15.16
C ILE A 63 48.42 -26.39 15.36
N LEU A 64 49.02 -27.35 14.64
CA LEU A 64 50.45 -27.65 14.70
C LEU A 64 51.31 -26.44 14.32
N HIS A 65 50.97 -25.76 13.22
CA HIS A 65 51.68 -24.56 12.77
C HIS A 65 51.52 -23.40 13.76
N TYR A 66 50.33 -23.23 14.35
CA TYR A 66 50.08 -22.21 15.36
C TYR A 66 50.90 -22.47 16.63
N PHE A 67 50.97 -23.72 17.10
CA PHE A 67 51.77 -24.10 18.26
C PHE A 67 53.27 -23.86 18.03
N LYS A 68 53.77 -24.24 16.84
CA LYS A 68 55.18 -24.05 16.46
C LYS A 68 55.54 -22.55 16.40
N ASN A 69 54.70 -21.72 15.81
CA ASN A 69 55.04 -20.29 15.63
C ASN A 69 54.74 -19.43 16.86
N PHE A 70 53.74 -19.77 17.68
CA PHE A 70 53.36 -18.97 18.85
C PHE A 70 54.21 -19.29 20.09
N PHE A 71 54.55 -20.56 20.34
CA PHE A 71 55.31 -20.97 21.54
C PHE A 71 56.84 -21.04 21.34
N LEU A 72 57.36 -21.14 20.09
CA LEU A 72 58.82 -21.07 19.83
C LEU A 72 59.31 -19.65 19.53
N PHE A 73 58.42 -18.69 19.34
CA PHE A 73 58.77 -17.27 19.15
C PHE A 73 59.64 -16.69 20.28
N PRO A 74 59.44 -17.00 21.57
CA PRO A 74 60.31 -16.53 22.65
C PRO A 74 61.75 -17.07 22.54
N LEU A 75 61.92 -18.30 22.04
CA LEU A 75 63.24 -18.92 21.80
C LEU A 75 63.93 -18.33 20.56
N TRP A 76 63.16 -17.96 19.53
CA TRP A 76 63.67 -17.31 18.32
C TRP A 76 64.07 -15.86 18.59
N LEU A 77 63.30 -15.14 19.41
CA LEU A 77 63.61 -13.79 19.89
C LEU A 77 64.91 -13.76 20.72
N LEU A 78 65.14 -14.76 21.57
CA LEU A 78 66.39 -14.92 22.32
C LEU A 78 67.62 -15.18 21.41
N ARG A 79 67.44 -15.87 20.28
CA ARG A 79 68.50 -16.07 19.28
C ARG A 79 68.75 -14.81 18.43
N LEU A 80 67.72 -14.02 18.14
CA LEU A 80 67.79 -12.78 17.34
C LEU A 80 68.43 -11.62 18.12
N LEU A 81 68.31 -11.63 19.45
CA LEU A 81 68.93 -10.64 20.35
C LEU A 81 70.46 -10.83 20.54
N VAL A 82 71.10 -11.68 19.74
CA VAL A 82 72.57 -11.85 19.74
C VAL A 82 73.20 -11.39 18.42
N PRO A 83 73.39 -10.07 18.19
CA PRO A 83 74.26 -9.58 17.12
C PRO A 83 75.71 -10.02 17.34
N SER A 84 76.48 -10.21 16.26
CA SER A 84 77.83 -10.81 16.30
C SER A 84 78.89 -10.03 17.09
N TYR A 85 78.62 -8.78 17.49
CA TYR A 85 79.52 -7.97 18.32
C TYR A 85 79.27 -8.09 19.84
N MET A 86 78.28 -8.88 20.29
CA MET A 86 78.06 -9.23 21.72
C MET A 86 78.59 -10.62 22.11
N LYS A 87 79.52 -11.18 21.34
CA LYS A 87 80.27 -12.42 21.65
C LYS A 87 81.54 -12.16 22.48
N GLY A 88 81.45 -11.31 23.50
CA GLY A 88 82.46 -11.12 24.56
C GLY A 88 81.88 -11.52 25.92
N LYS A 89 82.73 -11.88 26.90
CA LYS A 89 82.32 -12.33 28.26
C LYS A 89 81.39 -11.33 28.95
N ASN A 90 80.07 -11.48 28.80
CA ASN A 90 79.03 -10.78 29.55
C ASN A 90 77.83 -11.72 29.80
N ASN A 91 77.40 -11.83 31.06
CA ASN A 91 76.33 -12.71 31.56
C ASN A 91 74.93 -12.17 31.16
N VAL A 92 73.94 -13.05 30.97
CA VAL A 92 72.52 -12.70 30.73
C VAL A 92 72.02 -11.64 31.71
N PHE A 93 72.43 -11.76 32.98
CA PHE A 93 72.12 -10.77 34.02
C PHE A 93 72.76 -9.40 33.78
N THR A 94 73.97 -9.34 33.23
CA THR A 94 74.63 -8.07 32.89
C THR A 94 73.92 -7.38 31.73
N ASN A 95 73.44 -8.14 30.73
CA ASN A 95 72.68 -7.59 29.60
C ASN A 95 71.29 -7.09 30.00
N ILE A 96 70.57 -7.82 30.86
CA ILE A 96 69.29 -7.37 31.42
C ILE A 96 69.48 -6.10 32.26
N LYS A 97 70.55 -6.02 33.06
CA LYS A 97 70.88 -4.83 33.84
C LYS A 97 71.16 -3.61 32.95
N THR A 98 71.90 -3.78 31.85
CA THR A 98 72.16 -2.71 30.88
C THR A 98 70.88 -2.23 30.18
N ILE A 99 69.96 -3.15 29.83
CA ILE A 99 68.65 -2.83 29.24
C ILE A 99 67.75 -2.08 30.25
N ILE A 100 67.87 -2.37 31.56
CA ILE A 100 67.12 -1.73 32.65
C ILE A 100 67.72 -0.38 33.09
N MET A 101 69.01 -0.11 32.86
CA MET A 101 69.62 1.15 33.30
C MET A 101 69.78 2.19 32.17
N ASN A 102 69.96 1.79 30.91
CA ASN A 102 70.12 2.74 29.80
C ASN A 102 68.79 3.24 29.22
N LYS A 103 68.72 4.55 28.91
CA LYS A 103 67.52 5.22 28.37
C LYS A 103 67.20 4.82 26.92
N GLU A 104 68.18 4.33 26.17
CA GLU A 104 68.04 4.01 24.74
C GLU A 104 67.18 2.76 24.46
N PHE A 105 66.90 1.93 25.46
CA PHE A 105 66.15 0.67 25.30
C PHE A 105 64.71 0.71 25.85
N LYS A 106 64.10 1.90 25.90
CA LYS A 106 62.74 2.13 26.43
C LYS A 106 61.64 1.21 25.85
N PRO A 107 61.52 0.98 24.52
CA PRO A 107 60.45 0.12 23.99
C PRO A 107 60.61 -1.36 24.36
N LEU A 108 61.85 -1.87 24.42
CA LEU A 108 62.13 -3.26 24.79
C LEU A 108 61.76 -3.54 26.26
N ARG A 109 61.97 -2.56 27.15
CA ARG A 109 61.61 -2.68 28.58
C ARG A 109 60.11 -2.81 28.79
N ILE A 110 59.31 -2.06 28.03
CA ILE A 110 57.84 -2.09 28.10
C ILE A 110 57.31 -3.46 27.65
N ALA A 111 57.90 -4.02 26.58
CA ALA A 111 57.51 -5.35 26.09
C ALA A 111 57.77 -6.47 27.11
N ILE A 112 58.92 -6.42 27.82
CA ILE A 112 59.25 -7.42 28.85
C ILE A 112 58.29 -7.31 30.05
N ILE A 113 57.97 -6.09 30.49
CA ILE A 113 57.03 -5.86 31.61
C ILE A 113 55.62 -6.34 31.26
N SER A 114 55.15 -6.05 30.04
CA SER A 114 53.86 -6.51 29.52
C SER A 114 53.69 -8.03 29.63
N GLN A 115 54.74 -8.78 29.25
CA GLN A 115 54.66 -10.25 29.23
C GLN A 115 54.62 -10.86 30.63
N PHE A 116 55.35 -10.27 31.58
CA PHE A 116 55.29 -10.70 32.98
C PHE A 116 53.92 -10.45 33.60
N VAL A 117 53.30 -9.30 33.31
CA VAL A 117 51.95 -8.98 33.80
C VAL A 117 50.91 -9.95 33.22
N PHE A 118 51.01 -10.29 31.93
CA PHE A 118 50.08 -11.21 31.29
C PHE A 118 50.12 -12.63 31.89
N ILE A 119 51.31 -13.16 32.15
CA ILE A 119 51.48 -14.49 32.77
C ILE A 119 50.89 -14.51 34.19
N LEU A 120 51.07 -13.42 34.93
CA LEU A 120 50.56 -13.29 36.30
C LEU A 120 49.02 -13.29 36.34
N ILE A 121 48.37 -12.62 35.38
CA ILE A 121 46.90 -12.58 35.27
C ILE A 121 46.32 -13.99 35.00
N LEU A 122 46.92 -14.76 34.08
CA LEU A 122 46.46 -16.11 33.77
C LEU A 122 46.56 -17.06 34.97
N GLY A 123 47.64 -16.95 35.75
CA GLY A 123 47.83 -17.76 36.95
C GLY A 123 46.75 -17.51 38.00
N VAL A 124 46.37 -16.24 38.22
CA VAL A 124 45.33 -15.86 39.20
C VAL A 124 43.95 -16.36 38.76
N LEU A 125 43.60 -16.20 37.47
CA LEU A 125 42.31 -16.67 36.92
C LEU A 125 42.16 -18.19 36.99
N GLY A 126 43.22 -18.95 36.70
CA GLY A 126 43.17 -20.41 36.81
C GLY A 126 42.92 -20.90 38.24
N TYR A 127 43.56 -20.25 39.22
CA TYR A 127 43.41 -20.60 40.63
C TYR A 127 41.98 -20.33 41.15
N THR A 128 41.37 -19.20 40.78
CA THR A 128 40.02 -18.84 41.25
C THR A 128 38.94 -19.77 40.69
N VAL A 129 39.05 -20.20 39.43
CA VAL A 129 38.08 -21.11 38.82
C VAL A 129 38.10 -22.49 39.48
N LEU A 130 39.29 -23.07 39.70
CA LEU A 130 39.43 -24.40 40.29
C LEU A 130 38.99 -24.48 41.75
N LYS A 131 39.24 -23.41 42.53
CA LYS A 131 38.84 -23.38 43.94
C LYS A 131 37.32 -23.30 44.13
N ASN A 132 36.59 -22.70 43.20
CA ASN A 132 35.17 -22.40 43.37
C ASN A 132 34.23 -23.38 42.65
N SER A 133 34.73 -24.37 41.91
CA SER A 133 33.86 -25.36 41.25
C SER A 133 33.46 -26.48 42.23
N GLN A 134 32.16 -26.57 42.56
CA GLN A 134 31.56 -27.67 43.31
C GLN A 134 31.34 -28.90 42.40
N ILE A 135 31.56 -30.13 42.90
CA ILE A 135 31.32 -31.38 42.15
C ILE A 135 29.85 -31.80 42.34
N THR A 136 29.06 -31.86 41.27
CA THR A 136 27.66 -32.32 41.27
C THR A 136 27.57 -33.84 41.07
N LYS A 137 26.74 -34.53 41.87
CA LYS A 137 26.32 -35.94 41.65
C LYS A 137 24.93 -35.94 40.98
N ALA A 138 24.72 -36.76 39.96
CA ALA A 138 23.43 -36.89 39.27
C ALA A 138 22.52 -37.94 39.93
N THR A 139 21.21 -37.70 39.96
CA THR A 139 20.15 -38.65 40.38
C THR A 139 19.52 -39.33 39.15
N ASP A 140 19.19 -40.61 39.27
CA ASP A 140 18.74 -41.51 38.20
C ASP A 140 17.31 -42.04 38.45
N TYR A 141 16.30 -41.23 38.15
CA TYR A 141 14.91 -41.68 38.05
C TYR A 141 14.50 -41.75 36.57
N SER A 142 14.01 -42.89 36.10
CA SER A 142 13.63 -43.15 34.70
C SER A 142 12.12 -43.39 34.55
N TRP A 143 11.32 -42.34 34.72
CA TRP A 143 9.90 -42.40 34.37
C TRP A 143 9.71 -42.17 32.86
N THR A 144 8.96 -43.05 32.19
CA THR A 144 8.58 -42.91 30.78
C THR A 144 7.10 -43.24 30.61
N GLN A 145 6.30 -42.26 30.18
CA GLN A 145 4.89 -42.45 29.87
C GLN A 145 4.72 -43.03 28.46
N SER A 146 4.22 -44.26 28.37
CA SER A 146 4.08 -45.00 27.11
C SER A 146 2.62 -45.28 26.71
N ASP A 147 1.66 -44.98 27.58
CA ASP A 147 0.23 -45.16 27.34
C ASP A 147 -0.58 -43.95 27.85
N TRP A 148 -1.62 -43.58 27.10
CA TRP A 148 -2.50 -42.43 27.32
C TRP A 148 -3.99 -42.83 27.32
N SER A 149 -4.27 -44.14 27.29
CA SER A 149 -5.61 -44.72 27.20
C SER A 149 -6.54 -44.40 28.38
N GLY A 150 -6.00 -43.90 29.49
CA GLY A 150 -6.75 -43.58 30.71
C GLY A 150 -7.54 -42.26 30.65
N GLY A 151 -7.32 -41.44 29.62
CA GLY A 151 -8.04 -40.18 29.40
C GLY A 151 -7.57 -39.00 30.27
N GLU A 152 -8.25 -37.87 30.11
CA GLU A 152 -7.99 -36.64 30.87
C GLU A 152 -8.46 -36.80 32.33
N ASP A 153 -7.59 -36.49 33.30
CA ASP A 153 -7.92 -36.44 34.73
C ASP A 153 -7.27 -35.23 35.39
N GLN A 154 -8.09 -34.33 35.94
CA GLN A 154 -7.64 -33.08 36.54
C GLN A 154 -7.32 -33.19 38.04
N VAL A 155 -7.51 -34.36 38.64
CA VAL A 155 -7.34 -34.58 40.09
C VAL A 155 -6.13 -35.45 40.39
N THR A 156 -5.89 -36.51 39.62
CA THR A 156 -4.71 -37.37 39.83
C THR A 156 -3.54 -36.91 38.98
N THR A 157 -2.58 -36.22 39.59
CA THR A 157 -1.30 -35.84 38.96
C THR A 157 -0.21 -36.86 39.27
N ALA A 158 0.72 -37.09 38.33
CA ALA A 158 1.87 -37.95 38.58
C ALA A 158 2.76 -37.32 39.68
N ASP A 159 2.99 -38.06 40.75
CA ASP A 159 3.87 -37.67 41.85
C ASP A 159 5.24 -38.35 41.67
N TYR A 160 6.33 -37.58 41.80
CA TYR A 160 7.69 -38.00 41.47
C TYR A 160 8.37 -38.84 42.56
N ASP A 161 7.64 -39.17 43.62
CA ASP A 161 8.19 -39.86 44.80
C ASP A 161 8.32 -41.39 44.63
N ASN A 162 7.87 -41.99 43.53
CA ASN A 162 8.15 -43.38 43.16
C ASN A 162 8.06 -43.66 41.65
N ASN A 163 8.67 -44.77 41.19
CA ASN A 163 8.51 -45.24 39.81
C ASN A 163 7.10 -45.83 39.62
N ALA A 164 6.12 -44.98 39.33
CA ALA A 164 4.78 -45.40 38.95
C ALA A 164 4.84 -46.18 37.62
N THR A 165 4.66 -47.50 37.68
CA THR A 165 4.53 -48.35 36.50
C THR A 165 3.04 -48.42 36.11
N ASN A 166 2.72 -48.22 34.82
CA ASN A 166 1.36 -48.22 34.25
C ASN A 166 0.50 -46.95 34.42
N TRP A 167 1.11 -45.76 34.39
CA TRP A 167 0.35 -44.50 34.37
C TRP A 167 -0.23 -44.23 32.98
N THR A 168 -1.56 -44.09 32.86
CA THR A 168 -2.26 -43.92 31.58
C THR A 168 -3.06 -42.62 31.44
N LYS A 169 -3.05 -41.76 32.46
CA LYS A 169 -3.85 -40.52 32.52
C LYS A 169 -3.03 -39.28 32.18
N TYR A 170 -3.69 -38.20 31.76
CA TYR A 170 -3.00 -36.93 31.50
C TYR A 170 -3.80 -35.70 31.93
N TYR A 171 -3.08 -34.61 32.15
CA TYR A 171 -3.66 -33.30 32.38
C TYR A 171 -3.80 -32.56 31.05
N SER A 172 -5.01 -32.08 30.72
CA SER A 172 -5.22 -31.18 29.59
C SER A 172 -5.49 -29.76 30.09
N ALA A 173 -4.93 -28.77 29.40
CA ALA A 173 -5.25 -27.37 29.66
C ALA A 173 -6.61 -26.96 29.07
N SER A 174 -7.19 -27.75 28.16
CA SER A 174 -8.47 -27.45 27.50
C SER A 174 -9.20 -28.73 27.10
N SER A 175 -10.53 -28.74 27.21
CA SER A 175 -11.39 -29.84 26.78
C SER A 175 -11.47 -30.04 25.25
N SER A 176 -10.95 -29.09 24.47
CA SER A 176 -10.90 -29.15 23.00
C SER A 176 -9.71 -29.95 22.44
N LEU A 177 -8.80 -30.38 23.31
CA LEU A 177 -7.64 -31.20 22.98
C LEU A 177 -7.97 -32.67 23.20
N THR A 178 -7.95 -33.46 22.13
CA THR A 178 -8.17 -34.91 22.20
C THR A 178 -6.88 -35.63 21.86
N ILE A 179 -6.51 -36.62 22.69
CA ILE A 179 -5.31 -37.43 22.50
C ILE A 179 -5.75 -38.85 22.11
N GLY A 180 -5.40 -39.23 20.87
CA GLY A 180 -5.56 -40.59 20.34
C GLY A 180 -4.20 -41.16 19.93
N SER A 181 -4.08 -41.67 18.70
CA SER A 181 -2.76 -42.00 18.11
C SER A 181 -1.91 -40.76 17.85
N ASP A 182 -2.55 -39.60 17.68
CA ASP A 182 -1.95 -38.28 17.53
C ASP A 182 -2.68 -37.27 18.42
N VAL A 183 -2.03 -36.15 18.73
CA VAL A 183 -2.65 -35.02 19.45
C VAL A 183 -3.37 -34.13 18.45
N SER A 184 -4.68 -33.96 18.59
CA SER A 184 -5.48 -33.16 17.66
C SER A 184 -6.39 -32.15 18.38
N LEU A 185 -6.63 -31.02 17.71
CA LEU A 185 -7.62 -30.02 18.11
C LEU A 185 -8.95 -30.36 17.44
N SER A 186 -10.01 -30.57 18.24
CA SER A 186 -11.35 -30.73 17.69
C SER A 186 -11.92 -29.36 17.36
N PHE A 187 -11.98 -29.00 16.07
CA PHE A 187 -12.65 -27.78 15.63
C PHE A 187 -14.17 -27.98 15.67
N ASP A 188 -14.88 -27.03 16.29
CA ASP A 188 -16.34 -26.98 16.27
C ASP A 188 -16.77 -26.44 14.89
N ILE A 189 -17.23 -27.36 14.03
CA ILE A 189 -17.89 -27.17 12.73
C ILE A 189 -17.51 -25.88 11.97
N ALA A 190 -16.46 -25.94 11.14
CA ALA A 190 -16.26 -24.98 10.07
C ALA A 190 -16.90 -25.52 8.78
N THR A 191 -18.03 -24.95 8.35
CA THR A 191 -18.50 -25.12 6.97
C THR A 191 -17.60 -24.26 6.06
N SER A 192 -16.48 -24.81 5.58
CA SER A 192 -15.76 -24.19 4.47
C SER A 192 -16.56 -24.42 3.19
N THR A 193 -16.89 -23.34 2.48
CA THR A 193 -17.22 -23.42 1.07
C THR A 193 -15.95 -23.08 0.32
N ASP A 194 -15.39 -24.04 -0.41
CA ASP A 194 -14.15 -23.86 -1.15
C ASP A 194 -14.36 -22.82 -2.26
N THR A 195 -13.68 -21.68 -2.16
CA THR A 195 -13.35 -20.86 -3.33
C THR A 195 -12.01 -21.33 -3.90
N THR A 196 -11.76 -21.06 -5.19
CA THR A 196 -10.53 -21.56 -5.82
C THR A 196 -9.30 -20.84 -5.28
N ASP A 197 -8.13 -21.48 -5.32
CA ASP A 197 -6.85 -20.81 -5.00
C ASP A 197 -6.61 -19.54 -5.83
N THR A 198 -7.24 -19.43 -7.01
CA THR A 198 -7.18 -18.22 -7.84
C THR A 198 -7.95 -17.05 -7.21
N ASP A 199 -9.09 -17.32 -6.58
CA ASP A 199 -9.88 -16.32 -5.86
C ASP A 199 -9.15 -15.85 -4.58
N PHE A 200 -8.52 -16.78 -3.87
CA PHE A 200 -7.74 -16.47 -2.66
C PHE A 200 -6.47 -15.65 -3.00
N ASN A 201 -5.76 -16.01 -4.07
CA ASN A 201 -4.52 -15.33 -4.48
C ASN A 201 -4.76 -13.97 -5.18
N ASN A 202 -5.97 -13.72 -5.71
CA ASN A 202 -6.38 -12.39 -6.19
C ASN A 202 -6.93 -11.50 -5.06
N GLY A 203 -7.22 -12.07 -3.89
CA GLY A 203 -7.80 -11.38 -2.74
C GLY A 203 -6.82 -10.39 -2.10
N THR A 204 -7.01 -9.10 -2.36
CA THR A 204 -6.46 -8.02 -1.53
C THR A 204 -7.44 -7.74 -0.38
N THR A 205 -7.00 -7.17 0.75
CA THR A 205 -7.90 -6.79 1.87
C THR A 205 -9.01 -5.81 1.45
N SER A 206 -8.90 -5.19 0.27
CA SER A 206 -9.92 -4.39 -0.39
C SER A 206 -11.05 -5.18 -1.05
N THR A 207 -11.00 -6.51 -1.05
CA THR A 207 -12.02 -7.39 -1.68
C THR A 207 -12.80 -8.22 -0.68
N VAL A 208 -12.66 -7.96 0.63
CA VAL A 208 -13.26 -8.77 1.70
C VAL A 208 -14.04 -7.87 2.65
N PHE A 209 -15.25 -8.28 3.03
CA PHE A 209 -16.02 -7.66 4.11
C PHE A 209 -16.40 -8.67 5.19
N VAL A 210 -16.67 -8.17 6.39
CA VAL A 210 -17.09 -8.99 7.53
C VAL A 210 -18.62 -9.00 7.58
N SER A 211 -19.22 -10.18 7.45
CA SER A 211 -20.68 -10.33 7.30
C SER A 211 -21.49 -9.99 8.55
N SER A 212 -20.90 -10.09 9.75
CA SER A 212 -21.57 -9.80 11.03
C SER A 212 -20.56 -9.53 12.15
N THR A 213 -21.03 -9.28 13.38
CA THR A 213 -20.19 -9.12 14.57
C THR A 213 -20.33 -10.33 15.51
N GLY A 214 -19.25 -10.67 16.23
CA GLY A 214 -19.25 -11.76 17.23
C GLY A 214 -18.94 -13.15 16.64
N ALA A 215 -19.42 -14.20 17.33
CA ALA A 215 -19.08 -15.59 16.98
C ALA A 215 -19.63 -16.06 15.62
N SER A 216 -20.58 -15.32 15.04
CA SER A 216 -21.16 -15.59 13.71
C SER A 216 -20.51 -14.81 12.57
N ALA A 217 -19.46 -14.04 12.86
CA ALA A 217 -18.76 -13.24 11.86
C ALA A 217 -18.02 -14.15 10.87
N SER A 218 -18.32 -13.97 9.57
CA SER A 218 -17.57 -14.61 8.49
C SER A 218 -16.89 -13.56 7.62
N LEU A 219 -15.69 -13.89 7.13
CA LEU A 219 -15.03 -13.12 6.07
C LEU A 219 -15.57 -13.60 4.73
N VAL A 220 -16.10 -12.68 3.94
CA VAL A 220 -16.70 -12.95 2.63
C VAL A 220 -16.19 -11.94 1.61
N LEU A 221 -16.13 -12.34 0.35
CA LEU A 221 -15.71 -11.43 -0.72
C LEU A 221 -16.77 -10.36 -0.98
N LEU A 222 -16.32 -9.16 -1.35
CA LEU A 222 -17.19 -8.08 -1.83
C LEU A 222 -17.94 -8.54 -3.07
N LYS A 223 -19.22 -8.27 -3.08
CA LYS A 223 -20.14 -8.66 -4.15
C LYS A 223 -19.91 -7.79 -5.39
N PRO A 224 -19.92 -8.39 -6.59
CA PRO A 224 -19.78 -7.65 -7.84
C PRO A 224 -21.02 -6.80 -8.12
N ASP A 225 -20.89 -5.90 -9.10
CA ASP A 225 -22.02 -5.15 -9.66
C ASP A 225 -23.16 -6.09 -10.10
N GLY A 226 -24.40 -5.74 -9.78
CA GLY A 226 -25.59 -6.55 -10.08
C GLY A 226 -25.94 -7.64 -9.05
N ALA A 227 -25.08 -7.91 -8.06
CA ALA A 227 -25.36 -8.86 -7.00
C ALA A 227 -26.30 -8.27 -5.93
N SER A 228 -27.08 -9.09 -5.23
CA SER A 228 -27.96 -8.61 -4.17
C SER A 228 -27.20 -8.20 -2.91
N CYS A 229 -27.59 -7.12 -2.25
CA CYS A 229 -26.94 -6.58 -1.05
C CYS A 229 -27.96 -6.08 -0.03
N THR A 230 -27.56 -6.03 1.25
CA THR A 230 -28.36 -5.39 2.31
C THR A 230 -27.75 -4.03 2.68
N THR A 231 -26.43 -3.93 2.63
CA THR A 231 -25.67 -2.72 2.94
C THR A 231 -24.61 -2.45 1.88
N GLY A 232 -24.21 -1.18 1.72
CA GLY A 232 -23.18 -0.79 0.76
C GLY A 232 -21.83 -1.49 1.00
N ASN A 233 -21.50 -1.81 2.26
CA ASN A 233 -20.27 -2.50 2.64
C ASN A 233 -20.15 -3.92 2.06
N GLU A 234 -21.24 -4.51 1.58
CA GLU A 234 -21.22 -5.81 0.92
C GLU A 234 -20.74 -5.72 -0.53
N CYS A 235 -20.74 -4.53 -1.12
CA CYS A 235 -20.52 -4.32 -2.55
C CYS A 235 -19.11 -3.81 -2.83
N SER A 236 -18.50 -4.26 -3.93
CA SER A 236 -17.21 -3.74 -4.38
C SER A 236 -17.25 -2.23 -4.65
N SER A 237 -18.41 -1.72 -5.05
CA SER A 237 -18.66 -0.28 -5.25
C SER A 237 -18.93 0.49 -3.96
N SER A 238 -19.01 -0.19 -2.80
CA SER A 238 -19.52 0.38 -1.54
C SER A 238 -20.97 0.90 -1.60
N VAL A 239 -21.69 0.60 -2.68
CA VAL A 239 -23.03 1.12 -2.94
C VAL A 239 -24.00 -0.03 -3.14
N CYS A 240 -25.01 -0.06 -2.27
CA CYS A 240 -26.19 -0.88 -2.40
C CYS A 240 -27.37 0.03 -2.74
N ASN A 241 -27.92 -0.12 -3.94
CA ASN A 241 -28.99 0.77 -4.42
C ASN A 241 -30.32 0.49 -3.70
N GLY A 242 -31.34 1.31 -3.95
CA GLY A 242 -32.67 1.16 -3.35
C GLY A 242 -33.43 -0.12 -3.74
N SER A 243 -32.89 -0.91 -4.68
CA SER A 243 -33.41 -2.24 -5.05
C SER A 243 -32.63 -3.39 -4.42
N ASN A 244 -31.77 -3.11 -3.43
CA ASN A 244 -30.90 -4.09 -2.76
C ASN A 244 -29.95 -4.78 -3.75
N VAL A 245 -29.36 -4.01 -4.67
CA VAL A 245 -28.40 -4.50 -5.67
C VAL A 245 -27.12 -3.65 -5.63
N CYS A 246 -25.97 -4.32 -5.66
CA CYS A 246 -24.67 -3.70 -5.75
C CYS A 246 -24.55 -2.94 -7.07
N TYR A 247 -24.12 -1.69 -6.99
CA TYR A 247 -24.15 -0.80 -8.14
C TYR A 247 -22.87 0.03 -8.27
N SER A 248 -22.22 0.03 -9.44
CA SER A 248 -20.97 0.78 -9.67
C SER A 248 -21.10 2.03 -10.55
N GLY A 249 -22.30 2.40 -10.99
CA GLY A 249 -22.50 3.60 -11.82
C GLY A 249 -22.51 4.92 -11.01
N PRO A 250 -22.29 6.07 -11.68
CA PRO A 250 -22.08 7.36 -11.04
C PRO A 250 -23.30 7.89 -10.28
N CYS A 251 -24.53 7.49 -10.66
CA CYS A 251 -25.73 7.84 -9.90
C CYS A 251 -25.97 6.91 -8.70
N SER A 252 -25.08 5.94 -8.44
CA SER A 252 -25.24 5.00 -7.32
C SER A 252 -26.55 4.18 -7.41
N GLY A 253 -27.09 4.01 -8.62
CA GLY A 253 -28.33 3.29 -8.90
C GLY A 253 -29.59 4.09 -8.58
N LEU A 254 -29.45 5.38 -8.27
CA LEU A 254 -30.58 6.28 -8.04
C LEU A 254 -31.14 6.76 -9.39
N THR A 255 -32.46 6.70 -9.52
CA THR A 255 -33.19 7.24 -10.69
C THR A 255 -33.76 8.64 -10.43
N SER A 256 -33.86 9.03 -9.16
CA SER A 256 -34.38 10.32 -8.74
C SER A 256 -33.85 10.74 -7.37
N LEU A 257 -33.87 12.04 -7.10
CA LEU A 257 -33.48 12.65 -5.82
C LEU A 257 -34.51 13.70 -5.40
N ASP A 258 -34.99 13.62 -4.15
CA ASP A 258 -35.84 14.65 -3.57
C ASP A 258 -34.99 15.79 -2.99
N TYR A 259 -35.25 17.01 -3.45
CA TYR A 259 -34.53 18.20 -3.01
C TYR A 259 -35.45 19.43 -3.04
N SER A 260 -35.46 20.20 -1.94
CA SER A 260 -36.27 21.43 -1.81
C SER A 260 -37.76 21.23 -2.17
N GLY A 261 -38.34 20.11 -1.75
CA GLY A 261 -39.76 19.80 -1.96
C GLY A 261 -40.13 19.36 -3.39
N GLN A 262 -39.14 19.03 -4.24
CA GLN A 262 -39.35 18.52 -5.59
C GLN A 262 -38.49 17.28 -5.83
N THR A 263 -38.98 16.39 -6.69
CA THR A 263 -38.26 15.20 -7.14
C THR A 263 -37.56 15.49 -8.46
N TYR A 264 -36.23 15.33 -8.49
CA TYR A 264 -35.40 15.49 -9.68
C TYR A 264 -35.02 14.14 -10.24
N GLY A 265 -35.34 13.88 -11.51
CA GLY A 265 -34.83 12.69 -12.20
C GLY A 265 -33.31 12.77 -12.35
N LEU A 266 -32.67 11.61 -12.33
CA LEU A 266 -31.22 11.45 -12.50
C LEU A 266 -30.93 10.65 -13.76
N VAL A 267 -29.81 10.96 -14.39
CA VAL A 267 -29.37 10.30 -15.61
C VAL A 267 -27.86 10.09 -15.59
N GLU A 268 -27.45 8.87 -15.90
CA GLU A 268 -26.05 8.50 -16.05
C GLU A 268 -25.60 8.74 -17.48
N ILE A 269 -24.55 9.53 -17.65
CA ILE A 269 -23.92 9.76 -18.94
C ILE A 269 -22.41 9.63 -18.74
N GLY A 270 -21.85 8.51 -19.20
CA GLY A 270 -20.46 8.16 -18.97
C GLY A 270 -20.16 7.96 -17.50
N THR A 271 -19.19 8.70 -16.98
CA THR A 271 -18.79 8.65 -15.57
C THR A 271 -19.51 9.69 -14.71
N GLN A 272 -20.51 10.37 -15.25
CA GLN A 272 -21.16 11.50 -14.61
C GLN A 272 -22.64 11.24 -14.35
N CYS A 273 -23.12 11.64 -13.17
CA CYS A 273 -24.52 11.60 -12.81
C CYS A 273 -25.14 13.01 -12.89
N TRP A 274 -26.08 13.19 -13.79
CA TRP A 274 -26.70 14.49 -14.07
C TRP A 274 -28.13 14.52 -13.56
N PHE A 275 -28.59 15.69 -13.13
CA PHE A 275 -30.03 15.95 -13.08
C PHE A 275 -30.59 15.88 -14.50
N SER A 276 -31.77 15.29 -14.68
CA SER A 276 -32.50 15.21 -15.97
C SER A 276 -33.43 16.41 -16.21
N GLN A 277 -33.51 17.35 -15.27
CA GLN A 277 -34.26 18.60 -15.41
C GLN A 277 -33.51 19.78 -14.79
N ASN A 278 -33.83 21.00 -15.21
CA ASN A 278 -33.21 22.21 -14.66
C ASN A 278 -33.66 22.43 -13.21
N LEU A 279 -32.76 22.95 -12.38
CA LEU A 279 -33.01 23.18 -10.97
C LEU A 279 -34.09 24.25 -10.76
N ASN A 280 -34.97 24.06 -9.77
CA ASN A 280 -36.09 24.95 -9.48
C ASN A 280 -36.22 25.23 -7.96
N VAL A 281 -35.16 25.70 -7.33
CA VAL A 281 -35.11 25.96 -5.87
C VAL A 281 -35.12 27.45 -5.53
N GLY A 282 -35.59 27.77 -4.32
CA GLY A 282 -35.64 29.15 -3.83
C GLY A 282 -36.94 29.90 -4.13
N THR A 283 -36.97 31.17 -3.72
CA THR A 283 -38.13 32.04 -3.78
C THR A 283 -38.19 32.78 -5.11
N MET A 284 -39.37 32.82 -5.72
CA MET A 284 -39.57 33.57 -6.96
C MET A 284 -39.55 35.08 -6.69
N LEU A 285 -38.71 35.81 -7.42
CA LEU A 285 -38.71 37.26 -7.40
C LEU A 285 -39.99 37.84 -8.02
N ALA A 286 -40.46 38.97 -7.50
CA ALA A 286 -41.72 39.59 -7.90
C ALA A 286 -41.79 39.97 -9.38
N SER A 287 -40.64 40.30 -9.98
CA SER A 287 -40.54 40.61 -11.40
C SER A 287 -39.15 40.30 -11.95
N GLY A 288 -39.06 40.16 -13.27
CA GLY A 288 -37.80 40.11 -13.99
C GLY A 288 -36.88 41.30 -13.71
N ALA A 289 -37.43 42.48 -13.36
CA ALA A 289 -36.67 43.68 -13.05
C ALA A 289 -36.05 43.65 -11.64
N THR A 290 -36.65 42.93 -10.70
CA THR A 290 -36.10 42.73 -9.35
C THR A 290 -34.83 41.90 -9.45
N VAL A 291 -33.77 42.31 -8.74
CA VAL A 291 -32.49 41.59 -8.68
C VAL A 291 -32.37 40.83 -7.35
N PRO A 292 -31.68 39.68 -7.33
CA PRO A 292 -31.37 38.98 -6.11
C PRO A 292 -30.63 39.88 -5.11
N SER A 293 -30.94 39.73 -3.84
CA SER A 293 -30.35 40.44 -2.72
C SER A 293 -29.50 39.48 -1.89
N ASN A 294 -28.42 39.98 -1.30
CA ASN A 294 -27.55 39.15 -0.45
C ASN A 294 -28.23 38.93 0.92
N ASN A 295 -29.14 37.96 1.00
CA ASN A 295 -30.00 37.73 2.16
C ASN A 295 -30.02 36.26 2.64
N SER A 296 -29.11 35.42 2.15
CA SER A 296 -29.06 33.96 2.42
C SER A 296 -30.28 33.16 1.98
N LEU A 297 -31.23 33.78 1.27
CA LEU A 297 -32.32 33.09 0.60
C LEU A 297 -31.92 32.88 -0.85
N ILE A 298 -32.18 31.67 -1.35
CA ILE A 298 -32.02 31.42 -2.77
C ILE A 298 -33.15 32.15 -3.50
N GLU A 299 -32.81 33.02 -4.43
CA GLU A 299 -33.75 33.81 -5.22
C GLU A 299 -33.66 33.43 -6.70
N LYS A 300 -34.82 33.33 -7.35
CA LYS A 300 -34.91 32.92 -8.75
C LYS A 300 -35.88 33.78 -9.53
N TRP A 301 -35.66 33.84 -10.84
CA TRP A 301 -36.72 34.23 -11.76
C TRP A 301 -37.38 32.99 -12.38
N CYS A 302 -38.68 33.07 -12.54
CA CYS A 302 -39.42 32.18 -13.42
C CYS A 302 -39.67 32.91 -14.74
N TYR A 303 -39.53 32.21 -15.87
CA TYR A 303 -39.72 32.85 -17.17
C TYR A 303 -41.10 33.54 -17.24
N ASN A 304 -41.11 34.80 -17.68
CA ASN A 304 -42.30 35.66 -17.74
C ASN A 304 -43.04 35.84 -16.39
N ASN A 305 -42.30 35.75 -15.27
CA ASN A 305 -42.84 35.84 -13.91
C ASN A 305 -43.98 34.85 -13.59
N SER A 306 -43.99 33.70 -14.27
CA SER A 306 -45.02 32.67 -14.10
C SER A 306 -44.45 31.43 -13.42
N THR A 307 -45.03 31.04 -12.29
CA THR A 307 -44.62 29.84 -11.53
C THR A 307 -44.75 28.55 -12.35
N ALA A 308 -45.72 28.46 -13.25
CA ALA A 308 -45.89 27.31 -14.15
C ALA A 308 -44.68 27.12 -15.09
N ASN A 309 -44.04 28.22 -15.51
CA ASN A 309 -42.82 28.14 -16.31
C ASN A 309 -41.63 27.63 -15.49
N CYS A 310 -41.55 27.94 -14.20
CA CYS A 310 -40.52 27.38 -13.33
C CYS A 310 -40.66 25.86 -13.17
N THR A 311 -41.88 25.36 -13.06
CA THR A 311 -42.14 23.91 -13.00
C THR A 311 -41.71 23.19 -14.27
N THR A 312 -41.86 23.83 -15.44
CA THR A 312 -41.55 23.22 -16.73
C THR A 312 -40.08 23.38 -17.13
N TYR A 313 -39.51 24.57 -16.93
CA TYR A 313 -38.21 24.96 -17.48
C TYR A 313 -37.12 25.15 -16.42
N GLY A 314 -37.47 25.08 -15.14
CA GLY A 314 -36.58 25.41 -14.01
C GLY A 314 -36.54 26.91 -13.69
N GLY A 315 -35.81 27.22 -12.62
CA GLY A 315 -35.49 28.59 -12.23
C GLY A 315 -34.35 29.17 -13.07
N LEU A 316 -34.35 30.49 -13.20
CA LEU A 316 -33.26 31.26 -13.78
C LEU A 316 -32.51 31.99 -12.67
N TYR A 317 -31.19 31.84 -12.63
CA TYR A 317 -30.33 32.33 -11.56
C TYR A 317 -29.20 33.17 -12.13
N THR A 318 -28.75 34.20 -11.40
CA THR A 318 -27.47 34.83 -11.72
C THR A 318 -26.31 33.91 -11.36
N TRP A 319 -25.12 34.18 -11.89
CA TRP A 319 -23.95 33.36 -11.62
C TRP A 319 -23.57 33.35 -10.13
N ALA A 320 -23.51 34.52 -9.49
CA ALA A 320 -23.22 34.59 -8.06
C ALA A 320 -24.29 33.90 -7.22
N GLU A 321 -25.57 34.07 -7.57
CA GLU A 321 -26.70 33.43 -6.86
C GLU A 321 -26.63 31.89 -6.93
N ALA A 322 -26.40 31.37 -8.13
CA ALA A 322 -26.29 29.93 -8.37
C ALA A 322 -25.12 29.32 -7.57
N LEU A 323 -23.98 30.02 -7.51
CA LEU A 323 -22.80 29.55 -6.78
C LEU A 323 -22.80 29.93 -5.29
N GLN A 324 -23.85 30.60 -4.80
CA GLN A 324 -23.94 31.10 -3.43
C GLN A 324 -22.74 32.00 -3.05
N LEU A 325 -22.37 32.90 -3.97
CA LEU A 325 -21.29 33.88 -3.82
C LEU A 325 -21.85 35.28 -3.54
N ASP A 326 -20.99 36.20 -3.11
CA ASP A 326 -21.36 37.61 -2.98
C ASP A 326 -21.83 38.17 -4.34
N PRO A 327 -22.93 38.95 -4.42
CA PRO A 327 -23.44 39.47 -5.69
C PRO A 327 -22.44 40.31 -6.49
N SER A 328 -21.43 40.90 -5.85
CA SER A 328 -20.34 41.60 -6.55
C SER A 328 -19.57 40.70 -7.51
N CYS A 329 -19.56 39.37 -7.28
CA CYS A 329 -18.96 38.38 -8.16
C CYS A 329 -19.61 38.30 -9.55
N ASN A 330 -20.76 38.94 -9.76
CA ASN A 330 -21.32 39.10 -11.10
C ASN A 330 -20.56 40.12 -11.96
N THR A 331 -19.75 40.99 -11.35
CA THR A 331 -18.98 42.03 -12.04
C THR A 331 -17.49 42.01 -11.69
N THR A 332 -17.07 41.27 -10.67
CA THR A 332 -15.67 41.07 -10.26
C THR A 332 -15.21 39.62 -10.46
N PHE A 333 -13.88 39.43 -10.49
CA PHE A 333 -13.30 38.10 -10.50
C PHE A 333 -13.50 37.42 -9.14
N CYS A 334 -13.98 36.17 -9.16
CA CYS A 334 -14.24 35.41 -7.95
C CYS A 334 -13.90 33.94 -8.16
N THR A 335 -13.26 33.33 -7.17
CA THR A 335 -12.92 31.90 -7.22
C THR A 335 -14.00 31.09 -6.48
N PRO A 336 -14.92 30.42 -7.17
CA PRO A 336 -15.82 29.47 -6.52
C PRO A 336 -15.03 28.27 -5.98
N GLY A 337 -15.59 27.56 -5.00
CA GLY A 337 -15.05 26.28 -4.54
C GLY A 337 -15.00 25.24 -5.68
N THR A 338 -14.08 24.27 -5.60
CA THR A 338 -13.92 23.21 -6.61
C THR A 338 -14.02 21.83 -5.95
N PRO A 339 -15.11 21.07 -6.15
CA PRO A 339 -16.33 21.44 -6.90
C PRO A 339 -17.17 22.52 -6.18
N SER A 340 -17.96 23.29 -6.94
CA SER A 340 -18.82 24.34 -6.37
C SER A 340 -20.22 23.80 -6.12
N GLN A 341 -20.53 23.45 -4.87
CA GLN A 341 -21.87 22.98 -4.51
C GLN A 341 -22.95 23.99 -4.96
N GLY A 342 -22.78 25.27 -4.63
CA GLY A 342 -23.76 26.31 -4.94
C GLY A 342 -25.15 25.97 -4.40
N ILE A 343 -26.17 26.20 -5.23
CA ILE A 343 -27.57 25.88 -4.93
C ILE A 343 -27.94 24.41 -5.16
N CYS A 344 -26.98 23.53 -5.50
CA CYS A 344 -27.23 22.10 -5.64
C CYS A 344 -27.33 21.40 -4.27
N PRO A 345 -27.96 20.21 -4.20
CA PRO A 345 -28.00 19.41 -2.98
C PRO A 345 -26.60 19.05 -2.46
N SER A 346 -26.51 18.67 -1.18
CA SER A 346 -25.24 18.19 -0.62
C SER A 346 -24.73 16.95 -1.38
N GLY A 347 -23.44 16.96 -1.71
CA GLY A 347 -22.81 15.93 -2.54
C GLY A 347 -23.03 16.09 -4.05
N TRP A 348 -23.64 17.20 -4.48
CA TRP A 348 -23.80 17.61 -5.88
C TRP A 348 -23.22 19.01 -6.08
N HIS A 349 -22.89 19.36 -7.31
CA HIS A 349 -22.32 20.67 -7.64
C HIS A 349 -22.81 21.21 -8.98
N ILE A 350 -22.53 22.50 -9.18
CA ILE A 350 -22.72 23.16 -10.47
C ILE A 350 -21.54 22.81 -11.38
N PRO A 351 -21.79 22.25 -12.58
CA PRO A 351 -20.74 21.77 -13.46
C PRO A 351 -19.79 22.87 -13.92
N THR A 352 -18.51 22.52 -13.95
CA THR A 352 -17.42 23.28 -14.55
C THR A 352 -17.46 23.17 -16.07
N ASP A 353 -16.66 24.01 -16.75
CA ASP A 353 -16.50 23.96 -18.19
C ASP A 353 -15.92 22.59 -18.61
N ASP A 354 -14.96 22.07 -17.86
CA ASP A 354 -14.32 20.78 -18.14
C ASP A 354 -15.28 19.60 -17.97
N GLU A 355 -16.16 19.63 -16.99
CA GLU A 355 -17.17 18.58 -16.79
C GLU A 355 -18.21 18.54 -17.92
N TYR A 356 -18.62 19.69 -18.46
CA TYR A 356 -19.43 19.71 -19.69
C TYR A 356 -18.66 19.16 -20.89
N LYS A 357 -17.34 19.38 -20.98
CA LYS A 357 -16.52 18.82 -22.06
C LYS A 357 -16.43 17.29 -21.95
N ILE A 358 -16.34 16.74 -20.73
CA ILE A 358 -16.38 15.28 -20.50
C ILE A 358 -17.70 14.70 -21.01
N LEU A 359 -18.83 15.32 -20.66
CA LEU A 359 -20.15 14.96 -21.16
C LEU A 359 -20.20 14.97 -22.70
N GLU A 360 -19.76 16.06 -23.32
CA GLU A 360 -19.77 16.22 -24.78
C GLU A 360 -18.91 15.18 -25.51
N VAL A 361 -17.71 14.88 -24.99
CA VAL A 361 -16.79 13.88 -25.55
C VAL A 361 -17.36 12.48 -25.40
N TYR A 362 -17.98 12.15 -24.26
CA TYR A 362 -18.64 10.87 -24.06
C TYR A 362 -19.75 10.63 -25.10
N LEU A 363 -20.48 11.69 -25.48
CA LEU A 363 -21.51 11.65 -26.52
C LEU A 363 -20.96 11.66 -27.95
N GLY A 364 -19.64 11.54 -28.12
CA GLY A 364 -18.97 11.39 -29.42
C GLY A 364 -18.41 12.67 -30.03
N MET A 365 -18.33 13.79 -29.28
CA MET A 365 -17.63 14.98 -29.76
C MET A 365 -16.12 14.75 -29.84
N CYS A 366 -15.47 15.23 -30.90
CA CYS A 366 -14.01 15.11 -31.03
C CYS A 366 -13.27 15.94 -29.97
N THR A 367 -12.08 15.47 -29.59
CA THR A 367 -11.20 16.15 -28.63
C THR A 367 -10.31 17.20 -29.31
N GLY A 368 -9.84 18.19 -28.54
CA GLY A 368 -8.95 19.25 -29.02
C GLY A 368 -9.67 20.47 -29.57
N SER A 369 -8.89 21.36 -30.19
CA SER A 369 -9.31 22.72 -30.59
C SER A 369 -9.74 22.86 -32.06
N GLY A 370 -9.80 21.77 -32.81
CA GLY A 370 -10.27 21.77 -34.20
C GLY A 370 -11.73 22.23 -34.33
N THR A 371 -12.12 22.70 -35.52
CA THR A 371 -13.52 23.04 -35.81
C THR A 371 -14.43 21.86 -35.50
N GLY A 372 -15.48 22.11 -34.72
CA GLY A 372 -16.42 21.08 -34.29
C GLY A 372 -15.97 20.26 -33.06
N CYS A 373 -14.74 20.44 -32.58
CA CYS A 373 -14.22 19.72 -31.41
C CYS A 373 -14.42 20.48 -30.10
N VAL A 374 -14.22 19.77 -29.00
CA VAL A 374 -14.64 20.17 -27.66
C VAL A 374 -13.96 21.44 -27.15
N ASP A 375 -12.73 21.76 -27.55
CA ASP A 375 -12.06 22.99 -27.09
C ASP A 375 -12.34 24.21 -27.98
N ALA A 376 -13.08 24.04 -29.09
CA ALA A 376 -13.50 25.18 -29.90
C ALA A 376 -14.39 26.14 -29.08
N VAL A 377 -14.30 27.44 -29.37
CA VAL A 377 -15.01 28.50 -28.63
C VAL A 377 -15.82 29.33 -29.63
N SER A 378 -16.98 29.84 -29.18
CA SER A 378 -17.84 30.78 -29.90
C SER A 378 -18.32 30.28 -31.27
N GLN A 379 -18.51 28.96 -31.40
CA GLN A 379 -19.07 28.31 -32.58
C GLN A 379 -19.91 27.10 -32.16
N TRP A 380 -20.84 26.68 -33.02
CA TRP A 380 -21.55 25.41 -32.84
C TRP A 380 -20.57 24.25 -33.06
N ARG A 381 -20.54 23.32 -32.09
CA ARG A 381 -19.60 22.18 -32.06
C ARG A 381 -20.35 20.87 -32.00
N GLY A 382 -19.65 19.80 -32.37
CA GLY A 382 -20.24 18.48 -32.49
C GLY A 382 -21.13 18.34 -33.72
N THR A 383 -21.62 17.13 -33.92
CA THR A 383 -22.50 16.75 -35.02
C THR A 383 -23.96 16.83 -34.58
N ASP A 384 -24.27 16.24 -33.43
CA ASP A 384 -25.63 16.04 -32.93
C ASP A 384 -25.71 16.02 -31.40
N GLN A 385 -24.61 16.27 -30.68
CA GLN A 385 -24.57 16.23 -29.21
C GLN A 385 -25.59 17.19 -28.57
N GLY A 386 -25.89 18.31 -29.21
CA GLY A 386 -26.97 19.20 -28.77
C GLY A 386 -28.35 18.56 -28.88
N THR A 387 -28.62 17.85 -29.99
CA THR A 387 -29.85 17.06 -30.17
C THR A 387 -29.95 15.93 -29.17
N GLN A 388 -28.86 15.23 -28.90
CA GLN A 388 -28.81 14.12 -27.93
C GLN A 388 -29.19 14.58 -26.50
N LEU A 389 -28.80 15.80 -26.11
CA LEU A 389 -29.06 16.37 -24.78
C LEU A 389 -30.42 17.09 -24.64
N LYS A 390 -30.99 17.57 -25.75
CA LYS A 390 -32.30 18.24 -25.76
C LYS A 390 -33.45 17.30 -25.39
N SER A 391 -34.59 17.86 -25.02
CA SER A 391 -35.83 17.11 -24.79
C SER A 391 -36.18 16.24 -26.01
N GLY A 392 -36.45 14.96 -25.79
CA GLY A 392 -36.67 13.96 -26.84
C GLY A 392 -35.39 13.37 -27.45
N GLY A 393 -34.21 13.76 -26.96
CA GLY A 393 -32.93 13.13 -27.32
C GLY A 393 -32.77 11.73 -26.71
N ASN A 394 -31.71 11.02 -27.12
CA ASN A 394 -31.43 9.64 -26.72
C ASN A 394 -30.76 9.50 -25.35
N THR A 395 -30.34 10.60 -24.71
CA THR A 395 -29.61 10.56 -23.43
C THR A 395 -30.53 10.60 -22.22
N ASN A 396 -31.81 10.95 -22.36
CA ASN A 396 -32.71 11.31 -21.25
C ASN A 396 -32.22 12.50 -20.40
N PHE A 397 -31.22 13.26 -20.87
CA PHE A 397 -30.83 14.53 -20.24
C PHE A 397 -31.97 15.55 -20.29
N ASN A 398 -32.89 15.44 -21.25
CA ASN A 398 -34.17 16.16 -21.28
C ASN A 398 -34.03 17.68 -21.07
N LEU A 399 -33.09 18.31 -21.78
CA LEU A 399 -32.93 19.77 -21.72
C LEU A 399 -34.10 20.47 -22.42
N PHE A 400 -34.96 21.09 -21.61
CA PHE A 400 -35.97 22.04 -22.09
C PHE A 400 -35.34 23.42 -22.33
N LEU A 401 -35.70 24.05 -23.45
CA LEU A 401 -35.14 25.34 -23.84
C LEU A 401 -35.82 26.49 -23.07
N ALA A 402 -35.29 26.80 -21.89
CA ALA A 402 -35.90 27.74 -20.93
C ALA A 402 -35.85 29.21 -21.36
N GLY A 403 -35.04 29.55 -22.36
CA GLY A 403 -34.65 30.93 -22.61
C GLY A 403 -33.71 31.44 -21.52
N TYR A 404 -33.66 32.76 -21.35
CA TYR A 404 -32.90 33.40 -20.28
C TYR A 404 -33.49 34.76 -19.90
N ARG A 405 -33.05 35.29 -18.76
CA ARG A 405 -33.38 36.65 -18.30
C ARG A 405 -32.21 37.60 -18.53
N SER A 406 -32.47 38.79 -19.07
CA SER A 406 -31.48 39.85 -19.23
C SER A 406 -32.12 41.23 -19.03
N SER A 407 -31.49 42.06 -18.20
CA SER A 407 -31.90 43.46 -17.96
C SER A 407 -33.39 43.68 -17.67
N GLY A 408 -34.01 42.76 -16.92
CA GLY A 408 -35.43 42.86 -16.58
C GLY A 408 -36.38 42.05 -17.46
N TYR A 409 -35.92 41.61 -18.63
CA TYR A 409 -36.73 40.98 -19.66
C TYR A 409 -36.37 39.51 -19.86
N PHE A 410 -37.31 38.75 -20.39
CA PHE A 410 -37.19 37.33 -20.69
C PHE A 410 -37.14 37.12 -22.20
N TYR A 411 -36.23 36.26 -22.65
CA TYR A 411 -35.99 36.06 -24.07
C TYR A 411 -35.94 34.58 -24.44
N TYR A 412 -36.49 34.27 -25.62
CA TYR A 412 -36.24 33.02 -26.37
C TYR A 412 -36.63 31.70 -25.67
N GLN A 413 -37.66 31.69 -24.83
CA GLN A 413 -38.29 30.43 -24.40
C GLN A 413 -38.65 29.58 -25.62
N ASN A 414 -38.40 28.28 -25.52
CA ASN A 414 -38.54 27.27 -26.59
C ASN A 414 -37.59 27.40 -27.78
N SER A 415 -36.75 28.44 -27.84
CA SER A 415 -35.80 28.64 -28.94
C SER A 415 -34.36 28.49 -28.51
N PHE A 416 -34.01 28.91 -27.30
CA PHE A 416 -32.64 28.86 -26.80
C PHE A 416 -32.55 28.47 -25.32
N ASN A 417 -31.37 27.98 -24.92
CA ASN A 417 -31.02 27.74 -23.53
C ASN A 417 -29.53 28.02 -23.33
N ASN A 418 -29.15 28.59 -22.19
CA ASN A 418 -27.76 28.66 -21.76
C ASN A 418 -27.61 27.93 -20.43
N LEU A 419 -27.00 26.74 -20.44
CA LEU A 419 -26.65 26.09 -19.18
C LEU A 419 -25.46 26.82 -18.55
N LEU A 420 -25.65 27.19 -17.28
CA LEU A 420 -24.65 27.84 -16.47
C LEU A 420 -23.50 26.89 -16.14
N SER A 421 -22.28 27.42 -16.16
CA SER A 421 -21.09 26.76 -15.62
C SER A 421 -20.54 27.49 -14.40
N SER A 422 -20.01 26.73 -13.43
CA SER A 422 -19.26 27.28 -12.31
C SER A 422 -17.89 27.86 -12.72
N SER A 423 -17.40 27.54 -13.93
CA SER A 423 -16.13 28.08 -14.42
C SER A 423 -16.27 29.53 -14.87
N GLU A 424 -15.46 30.39 -14.25
CA GLU A 424 -15.32 31.78 -14.64
C GLU A 424 -14.53 31.94 -15.96
N SER A 425 -14.87 32.96 -16.76
CA SER A 425 -14.14 33.27 -17.99
C SER A 425 -12.96 34.18 -17.70
N SER A 426 -11.81 33.90 -18.31
CA SER A 426 -10.64 34.77 -18.24
C SER A 426 -10.74 36.04 -19.11
N VAL A 427 -11.78 36.17 -19.94
CA VAL A 427 -11.94 37.31 -20.86
C VAL A 427 -12.25 38.61 -20.10
N THR A 428 -13.15 38.55 -19.11
CA THR A 428 -13.49 39.68 -18.25
C THR A 428 -14.21 39.16 -17.00
N ALA A 429 -14.06 39.90 -15.90
CA ALA A 429 -14.69 39.65 -14.61
C ALA A 429 -16.22 39.52 -14.64
N SER A 430 -16.88 40.05 -15.68
CA SER A 430 -18.34 39.96 -15.83
C SER A 430 -18.80 38.71 -16.56
N TYR A 431 -17.89 37.86 -17.06
CA TYR A 431 -18.23 36.70 -17.89
C TYR A 431 -17.92 35.37 -17.22
N ALA A 432 -18.76 34.39 -17.52
CA ALA A 432 -18.57 32.98 -17.18
C ALA A 432 -18.65 32.13 -18.44
N TRP A 433 -18.23 30.87 -18.33
CA TRP A 433 -18.48 29.89 -19.36
C TRP A 433 -19.95 29.46 -19.37
N GLY A 434 -20.45 29.11 -20.54
CA GLY A 434 -21.79 28.59 -20.71
C GLY A 434 -21.85 27.52 -21.80
N ARG A 435 -23.00 26.82 -21.84
CA ARG A 435 -23.36 25.93 -22.95
C ARG A 435 -24.68 26.38 -23.55
N TYR A 436 -24.59 26.87 -24.77
CA TYR A 436 -25.71 27.38 -25.51
C TYR A 436 -26.30 26.31 -26.43
N PHE A 437 -27.62 26.17 -26.37
CA PHE A 437 -28.41 25.23 -27.15
C PHE A 437 -29.48 26.01 -27.91
N SER A 438 -29.76 25.58 -29.14
CA SER A 438 -30.80 26.17 -29.99
C SER A 438 -31.75 25.10 -30.49
N SER A 439 -33.01 25.49 -30.73
CA SER A 439 -33.98 24.64 -31.41
C SER A 439 -33.60 24.34 -32.86
N SER A 440 -32.87 25.23 -33.54
CA SER A 440 -32.48 25.08 -34.95
C SER A 440 -31.12 24.41 -35.18
N GLU A 441 -30.35 24.16 -34.13
CA GLU A 441 -28.96 23.69 -34.23
C GLU A 441 -28.82 22.30 -33.60
N THR A 442 -28.03 21.43 -34.21
CA THR A 442 -27.81 20.06 -33.70
C THR A 442 -26.63 19.97 -32.74
N GLY A 443 -25.68 20.91 -32.83
CA GLY A 443 -24.50 20.99 -31.98
C GLY A 443 -24.71 21.74 -30.66
N VAL A 444 -23.61 21.92 -29.93
CA VAL A 444 -23.55 22.71 -28.68
C VAL A 444 -22.55 23.85 -28.86
N LEU A 445 -22.97 25.08 -28.56
CA LEU A 445 -22.08 26.23 -28.60
C LEU A 445 -21.48 26.48 -27.21
N ARG A 446 -20.15 26.41 -27.11
CA ARG A 446 -19.40 26.79 -25.91
C ARG A 446 -18.98 28.24 -26.02
N ASN A 447 -19.42 29.06 -25.08
CA ASN A 447 -19.14 30.48 -25.03
C ASN A 447 -18.44 30.86 -23.74
N ASN A 448 -17.53 31.83 -23.83
CA ASN A 448 -16.79 32.43 -22.72
C ASN A 448 -17.18 33.90 -22.47
N ASN A 449 -18.28 34.34 -23.08
CA ASN A 449 -18.75 35.71 -23.02
C ASN A 449 -20.15 35.83 -22.40
N ARG A 450 -20.58 34.82 -21.63
CA ARG A 450 -21.89 34.83 -20.99
C ARG A 450 -21.85 35.78 -19.80
N ASN A 451 -22.68 36.82 -19.82
CA ASN A 451 -22.76 37.78 -18.72
C ASN A 451 -23.35 37.13 -17.46
N LYS A 452 -22.62 37.22 -16.34
CA LYS A 452 -23.00 36.66 -15.05
C LYS A 452 -24.29 37.25 -14.45
N LEU A 453 -24.67 38.47 -14.84
CA LEU A 453 -25.93 39.12 -14.42
C LEU A 453 -27.16 38.56 -15.15
N PHE A 454 -26.97 37.74 -16.18
CA PHE A 454 -28.08 37.09 -16.85
C PHE A 454 -28.64 35.97 -15.97
N GLY A 455 -29.96 35.77 -16.05
CA GLY A 455 -30.62 34.67 -15.38
C GLY A 455 -30.59 33.44 -16.28
N ASP A 456 -29.83 32.43 -15.86
CA ASP A 456 -29.63 31.19 -16.60
C ASP A 456 -30.12 29.97 -15.82
N PRO A 457 -30.61 28.93 -16.52
CA PRO A 457 -30.94 27.66 -15.89
C PRO A 457 -29.69 26.92 -15.43
N VAL A 458 -29.83 26.21 -14.31
CA VAL A 458 -28.77 25.43 -13.67
C VAL A 458 -29.09 23.94 -13.75
N ARG A 459 -28.06 23.13 -14.01
CA ARG A 459 -28.09 21.67 -13.86
C ARG A 459 -27.08 21.28 -12.78
N CYS A 460 -27.45 20.31 -11.96
CA CYS A 460 -26.54 19.74 -10.96
C CYS A 460 -25.89 18.47 -11.49
N LEU A 461 -24.65 18.27 -11.11
CA LEU A 461 -23.81 17.13 -11.44
C LEU A 461 -23.28 16.51 -10.13
N LYS A 462 -23.05 15.20 -10.18
CA LYS A 462 -22.25 14.44 -9.22
C LYS A 462 -21.36 13.50 -10.01
N ASP A 463 -20.07 13.46 -9.70
CA ASP A 463 -19.08 12.60 -10.34
C ASP A 463 -18.07 11.98 -9.36
#